data_AF-A0A0P9AAT6-F1
#
_entry.id   AF-A0A0P9AAT6-F1
#
_cell.length_a   1.000
_cell.length_b   1.000
_cell.length_c   1.000
_cell.angle_alpha   90.00
_cell.angle_beta   90.00
_cell.angle_gamma   90.00
#
_symmetry.space_group_name_H-M   'P 1'
#
loop_
_entity.id
_entity.type
_entity.pdbx_description
1 polymer ?
#
loop_
_entity_poly.entity_id
_entity_poly.type
_entity_poly.pdbx_seq_one_letter_code
_entity_poly.pdbx_strand_id
1 'polypeptide(L)'
;MVDPVVRGIFDGLVRRAGGVEAVAAVLEARYGVGHKGTVSKMCSGQIGVTIDAAVALEDFVGAFPLTNRMFERTGREGVQAGCLKSLAAQSTVASGQAHAALISAYSHLSDNPDRLTPDERAEVIATSRAARKVLTDIIDAAEAVVV
;
A
#
# COMPACT_ATOMS: atom_id res chain seq x y z
N MET A 1 -19.99 -1.17 15.44
CA MET A 1 -19.82 -2.65 15.42
C MET A 1 -18.48 -2.93 14.76
N VAL A 2 -17.58 -3.68 15.40
CA VAL A 2 -16.25 -4.01 14.83
C VAL A 2 -16.44 -4.86 13.58
N ASP A 3 -15.71 -4.56 12.49
CA ASP A 3 -15.80 -5.30 11.22
C ASP A 3 -15.50 -6.80 11.49
N PRO A 4 -16.48 -7.71 11.34
CA PRO A 4 -16.33 -9.11 11.68
C PRO A 4 -15.31 -9.82 10.77
N VAL A 5 -15.09 -9.32 9.56
CA VAL A 5 -14.11 -9.86 8.61
C VAL A 5 -12.70 -9.47 9.03
N VAL A 6 -12.46 -8.19 9.33
CA VAL A 6 -11.14 -7.73 9.83
C VAL A 6 -10.78 -8.45 11.12
N ARG A 7 -11.73 -8.59 12.05
CA ARG A 7 -11.54 -9.34 13.28
C ARG A 7 -11.20 -10.81 13.01
N GLY A 8 -11.93 -11.46 12.10
CA GLY A 8 -11.71 -12.87 11.76
C GLY A 8 -10.34 -13.12 11.13
N ILE A 9 -9.91 -12.24 10.21
CA ILE A 9 -8.57 -12.30 9.60
C ILE A 9 -7.49 -12.09 10.66
N PHE A 10 -7.64 -11.06 11.50
CA PHE A 10 -6.68 -10.77 12.57
C PHE A 10 -6.56 -11.95 13.55
N ASP A 11 -7.69 -12.51 14.00
CA ASP A 11 -7.70 -13.68 14.90
C ASP A 11 -7.02 -14.91 14.26
N GLY A 12 -7.25 -15.13 12.96
CA GLY A 12 -6.56 -16.19 12.21
C GLY A 12 -5.05 -16.00 12.16
N LEU A 13 -4.58 -14.76 11.94
CA LEU A 13 -3.15 -14.43 11.97
C LEU A 13 -2.56 -14.58 13.37
N VAL A 14 -3.27 -14.17 14.42
CA VAL A 14 -2.84 -14.34 15.82
C VAL A 14 -2.61 -15.81 16.14
N ARG A 15 -3.52 -16.71 15.72
CA ARG A 15 -3.33 -18.15 15.89
C ARG A 15 -2.12 -18.69 15.14
N ARG A 16 -1.90 -18.24 13.90
CA ARG A 16 -0.73 -18.61 13.08
C ARG A 16 0.59 -18.13 13.68
N ALA A 17 0.60 -16.97 14.33
CA ALA A 17 1.76 -16.42 15.01
C ALA A 17 2.12 -17.11 16.33
N GLY A 18 1.30 -18.06 16.81
CA GLY A 18 1.51 -18.76 18.08
C GLY A 18 0.62 -18.28 19.23
N GLY A 19 -0.38 -17.44 18.95
CA GLY A 19 -1.40 -16.99 19.91
C GLY A 19 -1.16 -15.60 20.47
N VAL A 20 -2.05 -15.18 21.38
CA VAL A 20 -2.12 -13.80 21.89
C VAL A 20 -0.86 -13.33 22.62
N GLU A 21 -0.15 -14.23 23.30
CA GLU A 21 1.11 -13.92 24.01
C GLU A 21 2.23 -13.63 23.01
N ALA A 22 2.34 -14.46 21.96
CA ALA A 22 3.34 -14.28 20.92
C ALA A 22 3.14 -12.93 20.21
N VAL A 23 1.89 -12.59 19.88
CA VAL A 23 1.59 -11.31 19.25
C VAL A 23 1.82 -10.13 20.19
N ALA A 24 1.52 -10.25 21.48
CA ALA A 24 1.85 -9.20 22.45
C ALA A 24 3.37 -8.97 22.51
N ALA A 25 4.18 -10.02 22.49
CA ALA A 25 5.64 -9.91 22.44
C ALA A 25 6.13 -9.28 21.13
N VAL A 26 5.50 -9.56 19.98
CA VAL A 26 5.80 -8.91 18.70
C VAL A 26 5.52 -7.41 18.76
N LEU A 27 4.40 -7.00 19.36
CA LEU A 27 4.06 -5.58 19.52
C LEU A 27 5.02 -4.87 20.48
N GLU A 28 5.35 -5.51 21.61
CA GLU A 28 6.35 -5.01 22.56
C GLU A 28 7.72 -4.84 21.89
N ALA A 29 8.18 -5.84 21.14
CA ALA A 29 9.46 -5.79 20.45
C ALA A 29 9.53 -4.67 19.39
N ARG A 30 8.40 -4.39 18.71
CA ARG A 30 8.37 -3.39 17.62
C ARG A 30 8.11 -1.97 18.12
N TYR A 31 7.24 -1.80 19.12
CA TYR A 31 6.72 -0.49 19.53
C TYR A 31 7.06 -0.13 20.99
N GLY A 32 7.73 -1.01 21.72
CA GLY A 32 8.01 -0.85 23.15
C GLY A 32 6.78 -0.95 24.05
N VAL A 33 5.64 -1.38 23.49
CA VAL A 33 4.39 -1.62 24.22
C VAL A 33 3.60 -2.78 23.59
N GLY A 34 3.25 -3.78 24.40
CA GLY A 34 2.53 -4.97 23.97
C GLY A 34 1.87 -5.67 25.14
N HIS A 35 0.53 -5.68 25.16
CA HIS A 35 -0.23 -6.33 26.22
C HIS A 35 -1.16 -7.40 25.66
N LYS A 36 -1.06 -8.62 26.20
CA LYS A 36 -1.94 -9.76 25.89
C LYS A 36 -3.42 -9.38 25.96
N GLY A 37 -3.80 -8.61 26.99
CA GLY A 37 -5.18 -8.15 27.17
C GLY A 37 -5.70 -7.32 26.00
N THR A 38 -4.85 -6.47 25.40
CA THR A 38 -5.20 -5.66 24.24
C THR A 38 -5.41 -6.54 23.00
N VAL A 39 -4.49 -7.49 22.74
CA VAL A 39 -4.62 -8.45 21.64
C VAL A 39 -5.89 -9.30 21.80
N SER A 40 -6.18 -9.78 23.01
CA SER A 40 -7.38 -10.56 23.29
C SER A 40 -8.68 -9.77 23.09
N LYS A 41 -8.67 -8.46 23.41
CA LYS A 41 -9.82 -7.58 23.15
C LYS A 41 -10.03 -7.34 21.66
N MET A 42 -8.95 -7.24 20.88
CA MET A 42 -9.03 -7.17 19.41
C MET A 42 -9.61 -8.45 18.81
N CYS A 43 -9.11 -9.64 19.21
CA CYS A 43 -9.62 -10.93 18.74
C CYS A 43 -11.11 -11.15 19.06
N SER A 44 -11.53 -10.78 20.28
CA SER A 44 -12.93 -10.90 20.72
C SER A 44 -13.85 -9.80 20.16
N GLY A 45 -13.30 -8.77 19.51
CA GLY A 45 -14.08 -7.65 18.97
C GLY A 45 -14.59 -6.68 20.03
N GLN A 46 -14.07 -6.74 21.26
CA GLN A 46 -14.34 -5.75 22.31
C GLN A 46 -13.73 -4.39 21.95
N ILE A 47 -12.63 -4.38 21.22
CA ILE A 47 -12.03 -3.18 20.61
C ILE A 47 -11.71 -3.45 19.14
N GLY A 48 -11.55 -2.37 18.35
CA GLY A 48 -11.12 -2.47 16.97
C GLY A 48 -9.66 -2.93 16.84
N VAL A 49 -9.35 -3.64 15.76
CA VAL A 49 -7.97 -3.95 15.39
C VAL A 49 -7.27 -2.66 14.97
N THR A 50 -6.15 -2.32 15.60
CA THR A 50 -5.37 -1.13 15.24
C THR A 50 -4.52 -1.41 14.00
N ILE A 51 -4.19 -0.35 13.24
CA ILE A 51 -3.29 -0.46 12.08
C ILE A 51 -1.91 -0.97 12.52
N ASP A 52 -1.37 -0.45 13.62
CA ASP A 52 -0.08 -0.90 14.16
C ASP A 52 -0.08 -2.40 14.48
N ALA A 53 -1.15 -2.91 15.08
CA ALA A 53 -1.26 -4.33 15.39
C ALA A 53 -1.40 -5.18 14.12
N ALA A 54 -2.17 -4.72 13.14
CA ALA A 54 -2.30 -5.39 11.85
C ALA A 54 -0.94 -5.47 11.13
N VAL A 55 -0.26 -4.33 10.96
CA VAL A 55 1.04 -4.24 10.25
C VAL A 55 2.10 -5.09 10.94
N ALA A 56 2.22 -4.98 12.27
CA ALA A 56 3.22 -5.75 13.01
C ALA A 56 3.02 -7.26 12.89
N LEU A 57 1.77 -7.70 12.94
CA LEU A 57 1.42 -9.11 12.84
C LEU A 57 1.59 -9.63 11.41
N GLU A 58 1.18 -8.88 10.40
CA GLU A 58 1.34 -9.26 8.99
C GLU A 58 2.82 -9.38 8.60
N ASP A 59 3.65 -8.43 9.02
CA ASP A 59 5.11 -8.47 8.79
C ASP A 59 5.75 -9.68 9.51
N PHE A 60 5.33 -9.98 10.73
CA PHE A 60 5.84 -11.12 11.50
C PHE A 60 5.45 -12.46 10.88
N VAL A 61 4.20 -12.59 10.41
CA VAL A 61 3.69 -13.84 9.79
C VAL A 61 4.15 -13.97 8.32
N GLY A 62 4.54 -12.88 7.67
CA GLY A 62 4.85 -12.84 6.25
C GLY A 62 3.62 -13.02 5.35
N ALA A 63 2.44 -12.62 5.84
CA ALA A 63 1.18 -12.71 5.11
C ALA A 63 0.36 -11.45 5.33
N PHE A 64 -0.18 -10.87 4.25
CA PHE A 64 -0.75 -9.51 4.23
C PHE A 64 -2.26 -9.43 3.91
N PRO A 65 -3.14 -10.29 4.46
CA PRO A 65 -4.56 -10.31 4.07
C PRO A 65 -5.37 -9.07 4.49
N LEU A 66 -5.03 -8.40 5.59
CA LEU A 66 -5.66 -7.14 6.00
C LEU A 66 -5.21 -6.00 5.08
N THR A 67 -3.92 -5.93 4.78
CA THR A 67 -3.37 -4.95 3.83
C THR A 67 -3.95 -5.15 2.43
N ASN A 68 -3.98 -6.39 1.93
CA ASN A 68 -4.60 -6.73 0.65
C ASN A 68 -6.07 -6.30 0.62
N ARG A 69 -6.84 -6.62 1.67
CA ARG A 69 -8.23 -6.18 1.78
C ARG A 69 -8.38 -4.65 1.80
N MET A 70 -7.47 -3.93 2.46
CA MET A 70 -7.47 -2.46 2.44
C MET A 70 -7.21 -1.92 1.04
N PHE A 71 -6.31 -2.56 0.28
CA PHE A 71 -6.04 -2.23 -1.12
C PHE A 71 -7.23 -2.59 -2.03
N GLU A 72 -7.82 -3.78 -1.89
CA GLU A 72 -9.01 -4.19 -2.66
C GLU A 72 -10.19 -3.22 -2.48
N ARG A 73 -10.29 -2.56 -1.32
CA ARG A 73 -11.32 -1.52 -1.10
C ARG A 73 -11.15 -0.30 -2.01
N THR A 74 -9.94 -0.03 -2.50
CA THR A 74 -9.71 1.06 -3.46
C THR A 74 -10.09 0.66 -4.88
N GLY A 75 -10.15 -0.64 -5.20
CA GLY A 75 -10.50 -1.18 -6.52
C GLY A 75 -11.98 -1.56 -6.72
N ARG A 76 -12.86 -1.36 -5.73
CA ARG A 76 -14.29 -1.72 -5.87
C ARG A 76 -14.98 -0.86 -6.95
N GLU A 77 -15.79 -1.51 -7.79
CA GLU A 77 -16.66 -0.86 -8.78
C GLU A 77 -17.42 0.33 -8.16
N GLY A 78 -17.25 1.50 -8.77
CA GLY A 78 -17.80 2.78 -8.30
C GLY A 78 -16.78 3.76 -7.70
N VAL A 79 -15.51 3.36 -7.48
CA VAL A 79 -14.47 4.26 -6.96
C VAL A 79 -13.55 4.85 -8.06
N GLN A 80 -13.42 4.20 -9.22
CA GLN A 80 -12.59 4.68 -10.34
C GLN A 80 -13.34 4.57 -11.68
N ALA A 81 -14.02 5.66 -12.07
CA ALA A 81 -14.67 5.77 -13.38
C ALA A 81 -13.70 6.36 -14.42
N GLY A 82 -12.70 5.59 -14.82
CA GLY A 82 -11.83 5.92 -15.96
C GLY A 82 -12.12 4.98 -17.14
N CYS A 83 -12.58 5.50 -18.28
CA CYS A 83 -12.63 4.71 -19.51
C CYS A 83 -11.18 4.35 -19.93
N LEU A 84 -10.90 3.06 -20.18
CA LEU A 84 -9.58 2.55 -20.58
C LEU A 84 -8.92 3.35 -21.72
N LYS A 85 -9.72 3.82 -22.67
CA LYS A 85 -9.24 4.67 -23.78
C LYS A 85 -8.63 5.98 -23.28
N SER A 86 -9.26 6.63 -22.30
CA SER A 86 -8.76 7.86 -21.69
C SER A 86 -7.52 7.61 -20.83
N LEU A 87 -7.50 6.49 -20.09
CA LEU A 87 -6.34 6.10 -19.29
C LEU A 87 -5.12 5.78 -20.17
N ALA A 88 -5.31 5.14 -21.32
CA ALA A 88 -4.23 4.90 -22.28
C ALA A 88 -3.58 6.21 -22.78
N ALA A 89 -4.39 7.23 -23.10
CA ALA A 89 -3.86 8.54 -23.50
C ALA A 89 -3.11 9.23 -22.35
N GLN A 90 -3.64 9.17 -21.12
CA GLN A 90 -2.98 9.73 -19.93
C GLN A 90 -1.66 9.02 -19.61
N SER A 91 -1.60 7.69 -19.83
CA SER A 91 -0.39 6.89 -19.60
C SER A 91 0.75 7.32 -20.51
N THR A 92 0.46 7.58 -21.79
CA THR A 92 1.44 8.09 -22.76
C THR A 92 2.03 9.42 -22.29
N VAL A 93 1.18 10.35 -21.84
CA VAL A 93 1.63 11.67 -21.37
C VAL A 93 2.47 11.53 -20.10
N ALA A 94 1.97 10.82 -19.09
CA ALA A 94 2.63 10.70 -17.80
C ALA A 94 3.97 9.95 -17.90
N SER A 95 4.02 8.87 -18.69
CA SER A 95 5.25 8.11 -18.94
C SER A 95 6.27 8.94 -19.73
N GLY A 96 5.80 9.69 -20.74
CA GLY A 96 6.65 10.60 -21.51
C GLY A 96 7.28 11.69 -20.63
N GLN A 97 6.49 12.28 -19.73
CA GLN A 97 6.98 13.28 -18.76
C GLN A 97 7.99 12.68 -17.77
N ALA A 98 7.74 11.49 -17.25
CA ALA A 98 8.67 10.81 -16.35
C ALA A 98 10.01 10.49 -17.05
N HIS A 99 9.97 10.01 -18.30
CA HIS A 99 11.17 9.77 -19.10
C HIS A 99 11.88 11.08 -19.44
N ALA A 100 11.16 12.14 -19.82
CA ALA A 100 11.75 13.43 -20.12
C ALA A 100 12.48 14.03 -18.91
N ALA A 101 11.86 13.99 -17.72
CA ALA A 101 12.50 14.46 -16.48
C ALA A 101 13.78 13.67 -16.17
N LEU A 102 13.74 12.33 -16.31
CA LEU A 102 14.91 11.49 -16.08
C LEU A 102 16.02 11.76 -17.08
N ILE A 103 15.71 11.86 -18.37
CA ILE A 103 16.69 12.14 -19.43
C ILE A 103 17.29 13.54 -19.24
N SER A 104 16.46 14.53 -18.93
CA SER A 104 16.90 15.90 -18.71
C SER A 104 17.92 15.99 -17.58
N ALA A 105 17.65 15.29 -16.46
CA ALA A 105 18.52 15.28 -15.29
C ALA A 105 19.88 14.57 -15.49
N TYR A 106 20.02 13.76 -16.53
CA TYR A 106 21.31 13.15 -16.94
C TYR A 106 21.87 13.75 -18.24
N SER A 107 21.29 14.86 -18.70
CA SER A 107 21.72 15.55 -19.92
C SER A 107 22.60 16.76 -19.60
N HIS A 108 23.12 17.40 -20.65
CA HIS A 108 23.82 18.68 -20.56
C HIS A 108 22.96 19.84 -20.02
N LEU A 109 21.66 19.63 -19.84
CA LEU A 109 20.74 20.60 -19.22
C LEU A 109 20.76 20.55 -17.69
N SER A 110 21.38 19.52 -17.10
CA SER A 110 21.54 19.40 -15.65
C SER A 110 22.74 20.20 -15.15
N ASP A 111 22.60 20.79 -13.96
CA ASP A 111 23.72 21.40 -13.23
C ASP A 111 24.75 20.36 -12.77
N ASN A 112 24.36 19.08 -12.66
CA ASN A 112 25.26 17.97 -12.37
C ASN A 112 24.83 16.69 -13.11
N PRO A 113 25.25 16.49 -14.37
CA PRO A 113 24.83 15.36 -15.19
C PRO A 113 25.21 13.98 -14.65
N ASP A 114 26.14 13.89 -13.70
CA ASP A 114 26.55 12.62 -13.08
C ASP A 114 25.67 12.23 -11.88
N ARG A 115 24.90 13.18 -11.30
CA ARG A 115 24.09 12.97 -10.09
C ARG A 115 22.88 13.88 -10.04
N LEU A 116 21.71 13.30 -9.75
CA LEU A 116 20.48 14.07 -9.50
C LEU A 116 20.68 15.13 -8.40
N THR A 117 20.44 16.39 -8.75
CA THR A 117 20.29 17.47 -7.77
C THR A 117 19.02 17.25 -6.92
N PRO A 118 18.87 17.92 -5.76
CA PRO A 118 17.68 17.78 -4.93
C PRO A 118 16.36 18.08 -5.67
N ASP A 119 16.36 19.09 -6.54
CA ASP A 119 15.18 19.54 -7.28
C ASP A 119 14.83 18.57 -8.41
N GLU A 120 15.81 18.15 -9.21
CA GLU A 120 15.63 17.12 -10.25
C GLU A 120 15.18 15.79 -9.64
N ARG A 121 15.73 15.43 -8.48
CA ARG A 121 15.29 14.23 -7.74
C ARG A 121 13.82 14.36 -7.34
N ALA A 122 13.40 15.52 -6.85
CA ALA A 122 12.00 15.74 -6.49
C ALA A 122 11.08 15.65 -7.72
N GLU A 123 11.48 16.24 -8.84
CA GLU A 123 10.73 16.22 -10.10
C GLU A 123 10.62 14.80 -10.69
N VAL A 124 11.74 14.06 -10.77
CA VAL A 124 11.77 12.66 -11.24
C VAL A 124 10.87 11.78 -10.37
N ILE A 125 10.91 11.95 -9.04
CA ILE A 125 10.03 11.20 -8.13
C ILE A 125 8.55 11.57 -8.36
N ALA A 126 8.24 12.86 -8.50
CA ALA A 126 6.87 13.33 -8.69
C ALA A 126 6.27 12.79 -10.00
N THR A 127 6.98 12.96 -11.12
CA THR A 127 6.55 12.52 -12.46
C THR A 127 6.46 10.99 -12.55
N SER A 128 7.43 10.27 -11.98
CA SER A 128 7.40 8.80 -11.94
C SER A 128 6.25 8.25 -11.09
N ARG A 129 5.92 8.91 -9.97
CA ARG A 129 4.76 8.53 -9.14
C ARG A 129 3.45 8.78 -9.89
N ALA A 130 3.35 9.88 -10.63
CA ALA A 130 2.18 10.17 -11.46
C ALA A 130 2.00 9.10 -12.57
N ALA A 131 3.07 8.75 -13.28
CA ALA A 131 3.04 7.68 -14.29
C ALA A 131 2.63 6.32 -13.71
N ARG A 132 3.22 5.94 -12.56
CA ARG A 132 2.86 4.70 -11.85
C ARG A 132 1.38 4.66 -11.45
N LYS A 133 0.82 5.79 -11.00
CA LYS A 133 -0.60 5.86 -10.65
C LYS A 133 -1.47 5.54 -11.87
N VAL A 134 -1.21 6.16 -13.02
CA VAL A 134 -2.00 5.92 -14.24
C VAL A 134 -1.88 4.47 -14.71
N LEU A 135 -0.69 3.86 -14.61
CA LEU A 135 -0.53 2.44 -14.93
C LEU A 135 -1.32 1.53 -13.97
N THR A 136 -1.40 1.89 -12.68
CA THR A 136 -2.24 1.18 -11.71
C THR A 136 -3.72 1.32 -12.07
N ASP A 137 -4.17 2.55 -12.38
CA ASP A 137 -5.55 2.80 -12.79
C ASP A 137 -5.93 2.00 -14.07
N ILE A 138 -4.98 1.78 -15.00
CA ILE A 138 -5.18 0.91 -16.18
C ILE A 138 -5.33 -0.56 -15.79
N ILE A 139 -4.48 -1.07 -14.90
CA ILE A 139 -4.55 -2.46 -14.42
C ILE A 139 -5.92 -2.70 -13.78
N ASP A 140 -6.31 -1.82 -12.85
CA ASP A 140 -7.60 -1.90 -12.15
C ASP A 140 -8.78 -1.87 -13.15
N ALA A 141 -8.73 -0.96 -14.12
CA ALA A 141 -9.78 -0.85 -15.14
C ALA A 141 -9.82 -2.07 -16.08
N ALA A 142 -8.68 -2.71 -16.37
CA ALA A 142 -8.60 -3.90 -17.20
C ALA A 142 -9.11 -5.15 -16.46
N GLU A 143 -8.77 -5.30 -15.18
CA GLU A 143 -9.26 -6.39 -14.31
C GLU A 143 -10.78 -6.33 -14.10
N ALA A 144 -11.37 -5.12 -14.12
CA ALA A 144 -12.81 -4.93 -14.01
C ALA A 144 -13.60 -5.33 -15.29
N VAL A 145 -12.95 -5.47 -16.44
CA VAL A 145 -13.61 -5.95 -17.67
C VAL A 145 -13.74 -7.47 -17.58
N VAL A 146 -14.82 -7.94 -16.94
CA VAL A 146 -15.20 -9.36 -16.94
C VAL A 146 -15.72 -9.73 -18.33
N VAL A 147 -15.11 -10.74 -18.95
CA VAL A 147 -15.60 -11.44 -20.16
C VAL A 147 -16.48 -12.61 -19.74
#